data_AF-A0A2H3BJT0-F1
#
_entry.id   AF-A0A2H3BJT0-F1
#
_cell.length_a   1.000
_cell.length_b   1.000
_cell.length_c   1.000
_cell.angle_alpha   90.00
_cell.angle_beta   90.00
_cell.angle_gamma   90.00
#
_symmetry.space_group_name_H-M   'P 1'
#
loop_
_entity.id
_entity.type
_entity.pdbx_description
1 polymer ?
#
loop_
_entity_poly.entity_id
_entity_poly.type
_entity_poly.pdbx_seq_one_letter_code
_entity_poly.pdbx_strand_id
1 'polypeptide(L)'
;MLECNSANKEVHCPIQTVWGHNRNRNCSFSSDDLYIPGTKLHMQFQANSSGAFEPLSATIVKCFEPFTSAVVLLVQRPIDTQPFILKLADRRLGYRHCWDVDIPWTSTVEGHLRCAVHDIQLGKKRNWFEIVHDTGHPQRPPKDEWEDWMWEVSTWTRKMNDHDTEHSAYRLLHRLQGNCIPRLHGVVSLSVTSEPEPLHPITDIVQGLAFEYIHGVNMEDLKPGVDISQQEAEAISSRVMDVFCTIEAENCVIHNDLHIGNVILRDSPVINDFGFAIIRRSGWSDEEWKDVVEGGPDTRNMRRALVNGGWKKNVTPFEMLDSRYDNPAVFNKYVEDLPEDYRTKMFERVLDTDWDGAKEMVHRWRIKPDVRCRPWYD
;
A
#
# COMPACT_ATOMS: atom_id res chain seq x y z
N MET A 1 15.58 -18.65 -53.18
CA MET A 1 15.97 -19.39 -51.98
C MET A 1 15.99 -18.39 -50.85
N LEU A 2 14.99 -18.51 -49.98
CA LEU A 2 14.76 -17.68 -48.80
C LEU A 2 15.65 -18.20 -47.67
N GLU A 3 16.47 -17.34 -47.06
CA GLU A 3 17.04 -17.61 -45.75
C GLU A 3 16.34 -16.71 -44.72
N CYS A 4 15.64 -17.38 -43.81
CA CYS A 4 15.00 -16.84 -42.63
C CYS A 4 15.89 -17.05 -41.40
N ASN A 5 15.62 -16.21 -40.39
CA ASN A 5 15.81 -16.38 -38.95
C ASN A 5 17.13 -15.90 -38.34
N SER A 6 17.17 -15.32 -37.15
CA SER A 6 16.22 -14.56 -36.32
C SER A 6 17.08 -14.10 -35.16
N ALA A 7 17.19 -12.79 -34.95
CA ALA A 7 17.95 -12.23 -33.83
C ALA A 7 17.09 -12.29 -32.56
N ASN A 8 17.55 -13.03 -31.56
CA ASN A 8 17.04 -13.00 -30.20
C ASN A 8 17.22 -11.59 -29.61
N LYS A 9 16.11 -10.93 -29.29
CA LYS A 9 16.08 -9.84 -28.30
C LYS A 9 15.56 -10.43 -27.00
N GLU A 10 16.49 -10.74 -26.10
CA GLU A 10 16.22 -10.73 -24.67
C GLU A 10 16.16 -9.26 -24.24
N VAL A 11 15.02 -8.82 -23.70
CA VAL A 11 14.96 -7.67 -22.80
C VAL A 11 14.26 -8.14 -21.55
N HIS A 12 15.09 -8.44 -20.55
CA HIS A 12 14.71 -8.74 -19.19
C HIS A 12 13.87 -7.61 -18.59
N CYS A 13 12.74 -7.98 -18.02
CA CYS A 13 11.95 -7.17 -17.09
C CYS A 13 12.47 -7.46 -15.66
N PRO A 14 13.06 -6.49 -14.93
CA PRO A 14 13.45 -6.73 -13.55
C PRO A 14 12.35 -6.22 -12.62
N ILE A 15 11.33 -7.05 -12.37
CA ILE A 15 10.51 -6.95 -11.17
C ILE A 15 10.97 -8.08 -10.25
N GLN A 16 12.06 -7.84 -9.51
CA GLN A 16 12.47 -8.70 -8.41
C GLN A 16 12.01 -8.08 -7.08
N THR A 17 10.92 -8.66 -6.57
CA THR A 17 10.70 -9.06 -5.17
C THR A 17 11.68 -8.54 -4.12
N VAL A 18 11.20 -7.62 -3.27
CA VAL A 18 11.58 -7.54 -1.85
C VAL A 18 10.34 -7.11 -1.06
N TRP A 19 9.53 -8.07 -0.63
CA TRP A 19 8.47 -7.83 0.37
C TRP A 19 8.78 -8.65 1.61
N GLY A 20 8.94 -7.95 2.73
CA GLY A 20 9.12 -8.54 4.05
C GLY A 20 10.45 -8.17 4.68
N HIS A 21 10.68 -6.91 5.03
CA HIS A 21 11.72 -6.52 5.97
C HIS A 21 11.13 -5.61 7.06
N ASN A 22 11.10 -6.17 8.27
CA ASN A 22 11.25 -5.56 9.58
C ASN A 22 10.73 -4.10 9.75
N ARG A 23 9.50 -3.96 10.26
CA ARG A 23 8.86 -2.68 10.66
C ARG A 23 9.46 -2.01 11.91
N ASN A 24 10.49 -2.60 12.53
CA ASN A 24 11.20 -1.99 13.66
C ASN A 24 12.48 -1.31 13.19
N ARG A 25 12.37 -0.08 12.70
CA ARG A 25 13.49 0.86 12.66
C ARG A 25 13.06 2.17 13.31
N ASN A 26 13.69 2.47 14.45
CA ASN A 26 13.49 3.67 15.24
C ASN A 26 13.90 4.91 14.42
N CYS A 27 12.96 5.52 13.70
CA CYS A 27 13.10 6.92 13.28
C CYS A 27 12.81 7.79 14.52
N SER A 28 13.86 8.36 15.13
CA SER A 28 13.81 9.04 16.44
C SER A 28 13.23 10.47 16.41
N PHE A 29 12.41 10.81 15.42
CA PHE A 29 11.60 12.02 15.45
C PHE A 29 10.13 11.61 15.49
N SER A 30 9.56 11.70 16.68
CA SER A 30 8.13 11.53 16.86
C SER A 30 7.40 12.68 16.14
N SER A 31 6.26 12.39 15.54
CA SER A 31 5.31 13.40 15.04
C SER A 31 4.93 14.43 16.11
N ASP A 32 5.24 14.16 17.38
CA ASP A 32 4.87 14.93 18.57
C ASP A 32 5.36 16.38 18.58
N ASP A 33 6.34 16.79 17.77
CA ASP A 33 6.82 18.18 17.79
C ASP A 33 6.11 19.09 16.77
N LEU A 34 5.63 18.55 15.65
CA LEU A 34 5.01 19.34 14.56
C LEU A 34 3.48 19.27 14.57
N TYR A 35 2.92 18.13 14.94
CA TYR A 35 1.48 17.88 14.95
C TYR A 35 1.06 17.44 16.34
N ILE A 36 0.68 18.40 17.18
CA ILE A 36 0.29 18.16 18.58
C ILE A 36 -1.24 18.15 18.70
N PRO A 37 -1.86 17.13 19.34
CA PRO A 37 -3.28 17.17 19.68
C PRO A 37 -3.67 18.46 20.42
N GLY A 38 -4.80 19.05 20.04
CA GLY A 38 -5.26 20.37 20.47
C GLY A 38 -4.77 21.54 19.60
N THR A 39 -3.81 21.32 18.71
CA THR A 39 -3.33 22.36 17.78
C THR A 39 -4.36 22.63 16.70
N LYS A 40 -4.59 23.91 16.43
CA LYS A 40 -5.46 24.37 15.34
C LYS A 40 -4.67 24.50 14.05
N LEU A 41 -5.10 23.77 13.03
CA LEU A 41 -4.56 23.87 11.68
C LEU A 41 -5.37 24.92 10.89
N HIS A 42 -4.65 25.69 10.10
CA HIS A 42 -5.20 26.64 9.12
C HIS A 42 -4.72 26.21 7.75
N MET A 43 -5.66 25.80 6.90
CA MET A 43 -5.35 25.18 5.62
C MET A 43 -6.28 25.71 4.52
N GLN A 44 -5.88 25.54 3.28
CA GLN A 44 -6.74 25.74 2.12
C GLN A 44 -7.33 24.39 1.74
N PHE A 45 -8.64 24.34 1.52
CA PHE A 45 -9.36 23.12 1.19
C PHE A 45 -10.06 23.27 -0.15
N GLN A 46 -9.95 22.26 -0.99
CA GLN A 46 -10.69 22.16 -2.23
C GLN A 46 -11.57 20.91 -2.17
N ALA A 47 -12.88 21.11 -2.06
CA ALA A 47 -13.85 20.03 -2.15
C ALA A 47 -13.79 19.35 -3.52
N ASN A 48 -14.05 18.04 -3.58
CA ASN A 48 -14.06 17.29 -4.84
C ASN A 48 -15.03 17.84 -5.91
N SER A 49 -16.09 18.53 -5.48
CA SER A 49 -17.08 19.16 -6.37
C SER A 49 -16.76 20.62 -6.73
N SER A 50 -15.69 21.20 -6.18
CA SER A 50 -15.33 22.61 -6.32
C SER A 50 -14.00 22.81 -7.05
N GLY A 51 -13.95 23.80 -7.93
CA GLY A 51 -12.71 24.24 -8.58
C GLY A 51 -11.88 25.22 -7.75
N ALA A 52 -12.44 25.76 -6.66
CA ALA A 52 -11.80 26.80 -5.85
C ALA A 52 -11.39 26.27 -4.47
N PHE A 53 -10.26 26.77 -3.98
CA PHE A 53 -9.83 26.58 -2.60
C PHE A 53 -10.54 27.58 -1.68
N GLU A 54 -10.95 27.08 -0.52
CA GLU A 54 -11.53 27.87 0.56
C GLU A 54 -10.74 27.67 1.88
N PRO A 55 -10.67 28.69 2.76
CA PRO A 55 -10.05 28.53 4.05
C PRO A 55 -10.78 27.49 4.91
N LEU A 56 -10.02 26.55 5.44
CA LEU A 56 -10.48 25.51 6.34
C LEU A 56 -9.67 25.57 7.63
N SER A 57 -10.35 25.41 8.77
CA SER A 57 -9.67 25.30 10.05
C SER A 57 -10.26 24.17 10.87
N ALA A 58 -9.36 23.33 11.39
CA ALA A 58 -9.69 22.16 12.19
C ALA A 58 -8.69 22.00 13.32
N THR A 59 -9.11 21.38 14.41
CA THR A 59 -8.23 21.08 15.56
C THR A 59 -7.80 19.62 15.47
N ILE A 60 -6.51 19.36 15.70
CA ILE A 60 -5.98 18.00 15.79
C ILE A 60 -6.57 17.34 17.04
N VAL A 61 -7.26 16.22 16.86
CA VAL A 61 -7.79 15.41 17.96
C VAL A 61 -6.80 14.33 18.35
N LYS A 62 -6.23 13.66 17.34
CA LYS A 62 -5.30 12.54 17.53
C LYS A 62 -4.34 12.46 16.34
N CYS A 63 -3.08 12.16 16.62
CA CYS A 63 -2.11 11.75 15.62
C CYS A 63 -2.05 10.21 15.62
N PHE A 64 -2.11 9.59 14.45
CA PHE A 64 -1.84 8.17 14.33
C PHE A 64 -0.34 7.96 14.11
N GLU A 65 0.25 6.97 14.76
CA GLU A 65 1.66 6.65 14.56
C GLU A 65 1.90 6.38 13.07
N PRO A 66 3.00 6.87 12.47
CA PRO A 66 3.20 6.72 11.03
C PRO A 66 3.47 5.25 10.69
N PHE A 67 2.44 4.55 10.22
CA PHE A 67 2.57 3.25 9.55
C PHE A 67 2.67 3.39 8.02
N THR A 68 2.54 4.62 7.50
CA THR A 68 2.51 4.94 6.07
C THR A 68 3.58 5.97 5.68
N SER A 69 3.70 6.28 4.39
CA SER A 69 4.51 7.40 3.90
C SER A 69 3.93 8.78 4.26
N ALA A 70 2.69 8.88 4.76
CA ALA A 70 2.04 10.13 5.12
C ALA A 70 1.80 10.28 6.62
N VAL A 71 1.63 11.52 7.08
CA VAL A 71 1.15 11.80 8.44
C VAL A 71 -0.36 11.69 8.45
N VAL A 72 -0.93 10.89 9.35
CA VAL A 72 -2.38 10.68 9.44
C VAL A 72 -2.89 11.31 10.74
N LEU A 73 -3.81 12.26 10.62
CA LEU A 73 -4.37 13.01 11.72
C LEU A 73 -5.89 12.81 11.77
N LEU A 74 -6.44 12.57 12.95
CA LEU A 74 -7.86 12.78 13.21
C LEU A 74 -8.06 14.26 13.55
N VAL A 75 -8.88 14.97 12.80
CA VAL A 75 -9.14 16.39 13.00
C VAL A 75 -10.65 16.66 13.12
N GLN A 76 -11.00 17.71 13.84
CA GLN A 76 -12.40 18.10 14.08
C GLN A 76 -12.58 19.60 13.82
N ARG A 77 -13.62 19.95 13.06
CA ARG A 77 -14.08 21.36 13.01
C ARG A 77 -15.08 21.62 14.12
N PRO A 78 -15.13 22.84 14.67
CA PRO A 78 -16.14 23.21 15.67
C PRO A 78 -17.59 23.06 15.19
N ILE A 79 -17.82 23.20 13.88
CA ILE A 79 -19.16 23.17 13.27
C ILE A 79 -19.56 21.74 12.87
N ASP A 80 -18.59 20.84 12.70
CA ASP A 80 -18.87 19.48 12.29
C ASP A 80 -19.35 18.64 13.45
N THR A 81 -20.29 17.74 13.16
CA THR A 81 -20.75 16.74 14.11
C THR A 81 -19.85 15.52 14.19
N GLN A 82 -18.98 15.31 13.18
CA GLN A 82 -18.11 14.15 13.07
C GLN A 82 -16.68 14.59 12.72
N PRO A 83 -15.64 13.93 13.26
CA PRO A 83 -14.27 14.19 12.87
C PRO A 83 -14.00 13.59 11.48
N PHE A 84 -12.89 14.02 10.87
CA PHE A 84 -12.42 13.47 9.61
C PHE A 84 -10.92 13.20 9.67
N ILE A 85 -10.44 12.37 8.76
CA ILE A 85 -9.02 12.05 8.63
C ILE A 85 -8.36 13.06 7.71
N LEU A 86 -7.22 13.59 8.12
CA LEU A 86 -6.32 14.39 7.30
C LEU A 86 -5.03 13.61 7.08
N LYS A 87 -4.75 13.23 5.83
CA LYS A 87 -3.52 12.54 5.43
C LYS A 87 -2.59 13.54 4.74
N LEU A 88 -1.47 13.87 5.35
CA LEU A 88 -0.53 14.90 4.89
C LEU A 88 0.74 14.27 4.32
N ALA A 89 1.10 14.66 3.10
CA ALA A 89 2.34 14.28 2.42
C ALA A 89 3.54 15.10 2.93
N ASP A 90 3.69 15.20 4.26
CA ASP A 90 4.78 15.95 4.87
C ASP A 90 6.10 15.17 4.74
N ARG A 91 7.08 15.73 4.02
CA ARG A 91 8.40 15.09 3.81
C ARG A 91 9.23 14.99 5.08
N ARG A 92 8.94 15.82 6.08
CA ARG A 92 9.71 15.92 7.32
C ARG A 92 9.43 14.74 8.25
N LEU A 93 8.28 14.09 8.08
CA LEU A 93 7.76 13.04 8.95
C LEU A 93 7.40 11.76 8.18
N GLY A 94 6.98 10.73 8.92
CA GLY A 94 6.55 9.45 8.38
C GLY A 94 7.69 8.62 7.77
N TYR A 95 7.32 7.60 7.00
CA TYR A 95 8.29 6.76 6.32
C TYR A 95 8.97 7.54 5.17
N ARG A 96 10.24 7.93 5.38
CA ARG A 96 11.04 8.76 4.45
C ARG A 96 11.77 7.96 3.37
N HIS A 97 11.52 6.66 3.26
CA HIS A 97 12.40 5.70 2.59
C HIS A 97 12.82 6.10 1.17
N CYS A 98 13.97 6.77 1.10
CA CYS A 98 14.73 6.95 -0.12
C CYS A 98 15.92 5.99 -0.03
N TRP A 99 15.79 4.81 -0.64
CA TRP A 99 16.93 4.00 -1.07
C TRP A 99 18.05 3.76 -0.02
N ASP A 100 17.92 2.77 0.86
CA ASP A 100 18.96 2.28 1.79
C ASP A 100 19.66 3.31 2.72
N VAL A 101 19.40 4.60 2.57
CA VAL A 101 20.01 5.69 3.33
C VAL A 101 18.92 6.39 4.11
N ASP A 102 19.01 6.29 5.43
CA ASP A 102 18.14 7.01 6.35
C ASP A 102 18.78 8.35 6.68
N ILE A 103 18.42 9.39 5.94
CA ILE A 103 18.79 10.77 6.29
C ILE A 103 17.66 11.32 7.15
N PRO A 104 17.85 11.49 8.46
CA PRO A 104 16.84 12.08 9.31
C PRO A 104 16.64 13.54 8.91
N TRP A 105 15.38 13.98 8.93
CA TRP A 105 15.10 15.40 8.79
C TRP A 105 15.69 16.17 9.97
N THR A 106 16.31 17.32 9.70
CA THR A 106 16.76 18.26 10.73
C THR A 106 16.55 19.70 10.25
N SER A 107 16.55 20.66 11.17
CA SER A 107 16.53 22.09 10.81
C SER A 107 17.72 22.51 9.94
N THR A 108 18.88 21.86 10.09
CA THR A 108 20.05 22.09 9.25
C THR A 108 19.81 21.63 7.81
N VAL A 109 19.28 20.40 7.63
CA VAL A 109 18.93 19.87 6.30
C VAL A 109 17.85 20.73 5.65
N GLU A 110 16.86 21.21 6.41
CA GLU A 110 15.86 22.16 5.95
C GLU A 110 16.49 23.47 5.45
N GLY A 111 17.46 24.00 6.20
CA GLY A 111 18.23 25.19 5.81
C GLY A 111 18.98 24.99 4.50
N HIS A 112 19.67 23.85 4.33
CA HIS A 112 20.36 23.52 3.09
C HIS A 112 19.41 23.42 1.90
N LEU A 113 18.24 22.79 2.08
CA LEU A 113 17.21 22.74 1.05
C LEU A 113 16.71 24.13 0.64
N ARG A 114 16.36 24.99 1.61
CA ARG A 114 15.92 26.36 1.31
C ARG A 114 17.00 27.16 0.58
N CYS A 115 18.26 27.07 1.02
CA CYS A 115 19.39 27.69 0.33
C CYS A 115 19.55 27.17 -1.11
N ALA A 116 19.46 25.85 -1.32
CA ALA A 116 19.57 25.25 -2.63
C ALA A 116 18.43 25.69 -3.57
N VAL A 117 17.18 25.69 -3.09
CA VAL A 117 16.00 26.18 -3.83
C VAL A 117 16.23 27.63 -4.28
N HIS A 118 16.65 28.50 -3.37
CA HIS A 118 16.93 29.90 -3.66
C HIS A 118 18.07 30.06 -4.69
N ASP A 119 19.17 29.34 -4.54
CA ASP A 119 20.29 29.38 -5.49
C ASP A 119 19.91 28.82 -6.88
N ILE A 120 19.01 27.84 -6.94
CA ILE A 120 18.44 27.34 -8.21
C ILE A 120 17.59 28.43 -8.88
N GLN A 121 16.73 29.12 -8.13
CA GLN A 121 15.90 30.22 -8.66
C GLN A 121 16.73 31.38 -9.18
N LEU A 122 17.88 31.65 -8.56
CA LEU A 122 18.86 32.64 -9.02
C LEU A 122 19.77 32.14 -10.16
N GLY A 123 19.63 30.89 -10.60
CA GLY A 123 20.46 30.29 -11.64
C GLY A 123 21.91 30.00 -11.23
N LYS A 124 22.21 30.03 -9.93
CA LYS A 124 23.54 29.73 -9.37
C LYS A 124 23.79 28.23 -9.24
N LYS A 125 22.73 27.46 -8.98
CA LYS A 125 22.75 26.00 -8.95
C LYS A 125 21.89 25.44 -10.08
N ARG A 126 22.28 24.27 -10.58
CA ARG A 126 21.50 23.53 -11.57
C ARG A 126 20.22 23.00 -10.93
N ASN A 127 19.09 23.16 -11.62
CA ASN A 127 17.83 22.57 -11.17
C ASN A 127 17.86 21.05 -11.37
N TRP A 128 17.81 20.32 -10.26
CA TRP A 128 17.80 18.87 -10.25
C TRP A 128 16.44 18.26 -9.91
N PHE A 129 15.39 19.07 -9.69
CA PHE A 129 14.10 18.60 -9.20
C PHE A 129 13.43 17.58 -10.13
N GLU A 130 13.56 17.75 -11.44
CA GLU A 130 12.98 16.85 -12.44
C GLU A 130 13.80 15.57 -12.64
N ILE A 131 15.09 15.59 -12.32
CA ILE A 131 16.05 14.53 -12.68
C ILE A 131 16.34 13.59 -11.51
N VAL A 132 16.33 14.10 -10.28
CA VAL A 132 16.75 13.34 -9.08
C VAL A 132 15.91 12.07 -8.88
N HIS A 133 14.62 12.12 -9.20
CA HIS A 133 13.73 10.97 -9.07
C HIS A 133 13.83 9.99 -10.26
N ASP A 134 14.20 10.44 -11.45
CA ASP A 134 14.28 9.59 -12.65
C ASP A 134 15.56 8.74 -12.62
N THR A 135 15.42 7.46 -12.27
CA THR A 135 16.53 6.49 -12.23
C THR A 135 17.13 6.18 -13.59
N GLY A 136 16.40 6.44 -14.68
CA GLY A 136 16.87 6.22 -16.04
C GLY A 136 17.53 7.46 -16.66
N HIS A 137 17.48 8.61 -16.01
CA HIS A 137 17.95 9.85 -16.61
C HIS A 137 19.48 9.85 -16.75
N PRO A 138 20.04 10.02 -17.96
CA PRO A 138 21.48 9.88 -18.21
C PRO A 138 22.33 10.94 -17.53
N GLN A 139 21.73 12.06 -17.13
CA GLN A 139 22.41 13.16 -16.45
C GLN A 139 22.18 13.17 -14.93
N ARG A 140 21.51 12.14 -14.39
CA ARG A 140 21.31 12.03 -12.96
C ARG A 140 22.66 11.79 -12.27
N PRO A 141 23.03 12.61 -11.28
CA PRO A 141 24.25 12.37 -10.53
C PRO A 141 24.19 11.03 -9.78
N PRO A 142 25.31 10.28 -9.70
CA PRO A 142 25.45 9.13 -8.82
C PRO A 142 25.02 9.45 -7.38
N LYS A 143 24.45 8.48 -6.67
CA LYS A 143 23.87 8.70 -5.31
C LYS A 143 24.91 9.12 -4.28
N ASP A 144 26.15 8.70 -4.44
CA ASP A 144 27.29 9.08 -3.61
C ASP A 144 27.71 10.55 -3.79
N GLU A 145 27.24 11.21 -4.86
CA GLU A 145 27.44 12.64 -5.10
C GLU A 145 26.26 13.49 -4.60
N TRP A 146 25.21 12.89 -4.03
CA TRP A 146 24.03 13.63 -3.59
C TRP A 146 24.31 14.42 -2.31
N GLU A 147 24.04 15.73 -2.38
CA GLU A 147 23.90 16.58 -1.20
C GLU A 147 22.60 16.22 -0.44
N ASP A 148 22.54 16.53 0.85
CA ASP A 148 21.37 16.26 1.71
C ASP A 148 20.05 16.84 1.18
N TRP A 149 20.08 18.05 0.61
CA TRP A 149 18.91 18.66 0.00
C TRP A 149 18.38 17.89 -1.22
N MET A 150 19.23 17.16 -1.94
CA MET A 150 18.81 16.33 -3.08
C MET A 150 18.03 15.11 -2.60
N TRP A 151 18.39 14.55 -1.44
CA TRP A 151 17.62 13.51 -0.79
C TRP A 151 16.25 14.00 -0.33
N GLU A 152 16.15 15.24 0.17
CA GLU A 152 14.86 15.87 0.49
C GLU A 152 13.98 16.04 -0.75
N VAL A 153 14.55 16.47 -1.87
CA VAL A 153 13.85 16.56 -3.16
C VAL A 153 13.33 15.19 -3.57
N SER A 154 14.18 14.16 -3.53
CA SER A 154 13.75 12.78 -3.86
C SER A 154 12.62 12.29 -2.95
N THR A 155 12.70 12.59 -1.65
CA THR A 155 11.69 12.18 -0.65
C THR A 155 10.36 12.90 -0.91
N TRP A 156 10.41 14.20 -1.16
CA TRP A 156 9.24 15.00 -1.50
C TRP A 156 8.57 14.52 -2.79
N THR A 157 9.34 14.34 -3.87
CA THR A 157 8.79 13.87 -5.15
C THR A 157 8.11 12.52 -5.00
N ARG A 158 8.71 11.59 -4.24
CA ARG A 158 8.09 10.29 -3.98
C ARG A 158 6.77 10.45 -3.21
N LYS A 159 6.74 11.22 -2.12
CA LYS A 159 5.51 11.44 -1.35
C LYS A 159 4.43 12.16 -2.15
N MET A 160 4.80 13.08 -3.03
CA MET A 160 3.86 13.73 -3.95
C MET A 160 3.32 12.75 -5.00
N ASN A 161 4.15 11.85 -5.52
CA ASN A 161 3.68 10.79 -6.41
C ASN A 161 2.70 9.86 -5.69
N ASP A 162 2.99 9.45 -4.45
CA ASP A 162 2.08 8.63 -3.64
C ASP A 162 0.75 9.37 -3.37
N HIS A 163 0.82 10.66 -3.02
CA HIS A 163 -0.35 11.53 -2.82
C HIS A 163 -1.22 11.63 -4.07
N ASP A 164 -0.62 11.91 -5.23
CA ASP A 164 -1.34 12.09 -6.49
C ASP A 164 -1.92 10.76 -7.00
N THR A 165 -1.22 9.67 -6.75
CA THR A 165 -1.67 8.30 -7.03
C THR A 165 -2.90 7.95 -6.18
N GLU A 166 -2.83 8.17 -4.87
CA GLU A 166 -3.96 7.94 -3.97
C GLU A 166 -5.16 8.80 -4.35
N HIS A 167 -4.95 10.10 -4.57
CA HIS A 167 -6.00 11.01 -5.01
C HIS A 167 -6.67 10.51 -6.30
N SER A 168 -5.87 10.09 -7.29
CA SER A 168 -6.38 9.53 -8.55
C SER A 168 -7.16 8.24 -8.35
N ALA A 169 -6.69 7.33 -7.47
CA ALA A 169 -7.39 6.11 -7.13
C ALA A 169 -8.79 6.40 -6.56
N TYR A 170 -8.89 7.30 -5.58
CA TYR A 170 -10.18 7.68 -5.00
C TYR A 170 -11.11 8.33 -6.02
N ARG A 171 -10.59 9.15 -6.93
CA ARG A 171 -11.41 9.74 -8.01
C ARG A 171 -11.98 8.68 -8.95
N LEU A 172 -11.19 7.67 -9.31
CA LEU A 172 -11.65 6.57 -10.15
C LEU A 172 -12.69 5.71 -9.42
N LEU A 173 -12.39 5.34 -8.17
CA LEU A 173 -13.24 4.50 -7.31
C LEU A 173 -14.38 5.28 -6.62
N HIS A 174 -14.80 6.43 -7.15
CA HIS A 174 -15.80 7.30 -6.53
C HIS A 174 -17.13 6.60 -6.19
N ARG A 175 -17.52 5.58 -6.97
CA ARG A 175 -18.75 4.79 -6.73
C ARG A 175 -18.68 3.91 -5.48
N LEU A 176 -17.48 3.55 -5.05
CA LEU A 176 -17.22 2.66 -3.92
C LEU A 176 -17.03 3.42 -2.60
N GLN A 177 -16.87 4.75 -2.67
CA GLN A 177 -16.62 5.61 -1.53
C GLN A 177 -17.80 5.64 -0.53
N GLY A 178 -17.45 5.50 0.75
CA GLY A 178 -18.37 5.42 1.87
C GLY A 178 -18.99 4.03 2.07
N ASN A 179 -18.66 3.05 1.22
CA ASN A 179 -19.05 1.65 1.40
C ASN A 179 -17.82 0.77 1.56
N CYS A 180 -17.09 0.55 0.45
CA CYS A 180 -15.91 -0.33 0.36
C CYS A 180 -14.60 0.40 0.69
N ILE A 181 -14.54 1.70 0.41
CA ILE A 181 -13.40 2.58 0.72
C ILE A 181 -13.93 3.85 1.41
N PRO A 182 -13.10 4.61 2.15
CA PRO A 182 -13.53 5.88 2.75
C PRO A 182 -14.02 6.90 1.71
N ARG A 183 -14.88 7.84 2.11
CA ARG A 183 -15.12 9.02 1.24
C ARG A 183 -13.93 9.96 1.24
N LEU A 184 -13.49 10.38 0.06
CA LEU A 184 -12.61 11.52 -0.11
C LEU A 184 -13.47 12.80 -0.10
N HIS A 185 -13.23 13.66 0.87
CA HIS A 185 -13.89 14.97 0.95
C HIS A 185 -13.23 15.99 0.01
N GLY A 186 -11.91 15.94 -0.15
CA GLY A 186 -11.18 16.84 -1.02
C GLY A 186 -9.68 16.88 -0.74
N VAL A 187 -9.02 17.85 -1.38
CA VAL A 187 -7.59 18.11 -1.25
C VAL A 187 -7.36 19.26 -0.28
N VAL A 188 -6.25 19.20 0.46
CA VAL A 188 -5.83 20.18 1.44
C VAL A 188 -4.43 20.67 1.12
N SER A 189 -4.21 21.97 1.26
CA SER A 189 -2.90 22.61 1.21
C SER A 189 -2.64 23.32 2.53
N LEU A 190 -1.61 22.88 3.26
CA LEU A 190 -1.19 23.43 4.54
C LEU A 190 0.07 24.27 4.33
N SER A 191 -0.01 25.58 4.62
CA SER A 191 1.18 26.43 4.65
C SER A 191 1.99 26.11 5.90
N VAL A 192 3.26 25.76 5.73
CA VAL A 192 4.17 25.44 6.85
C VAL A 192 5.22 26.53 7.08
N THR A 193 5.24 27.55 6.21
CA THR A 193 6.05 28.74 6.38
C THR A 193 5.23 29.90 6.95
N SER A 194 5.88 30.72 7.77
CA SER A 194 5.36 32.03 8.20
C SER A 194 5.91 33.17 7.33
N GLU A 195 6.77 32.86 6.36
CA GLU A 195 7.35 33.85 5.46
C GLU A 195 6.27 34.45 4.53
N PRO A 196 6.33 35.77 4.26
CA PRO A 196 5.32 36.45 3.45
C PRO A 196 5.34 36.05 1.98
N GLU A 197 6.51 35.65 1.47
CA GLU A 197 6.70 35.18 0.10
C GLU A 197 7.09 33.70 0.10
N PRO A 198 6.21 32.79 -0.37
CA PRO A 198 6.54 31.39 -0.52
C PRO A 198 7.71 31.23 -1.49
N LEU A 199 8.74 30.52 -1.08
CA LEU A 199 9.92 30.26 -1.89
C LEU A 199 9.60 29.20 -2.95
N HIS A 200 9.12 28.04 -2.51
CA HIS A 200 8.79 26.91 -3.37
C HIS A 200 7.85 25.92 -2.66
N PRO A 201 6.93 25.23 -3.36
CA PRO A 201 6.03 24.27 -2.73
C PRO A 201 6.72 23.23 -1.84
N ILE A 202 7.91 22.74 -2.22
CA ILE A 202 8.70 21.77 -1.44
C ILE A 202 9.07 22.24 -0.02
N THR A 203 9.22 23.55 0.18
CA THR A 203 9.65 24.15 1.45
C THR A 203 8.51 24.77 2.24
N ASP A 204 7.43 25.16 1.56
CA ASP A 204 6.43 26.06 2.15
C ASP A 204 5.02 25.47 2.21
N ILE A 205 4.74 24.39 1.46
CA ILE A 205 3.41 23.79 1.36
C ILE A 205 3.48 22.29 1.62
N VAL A 206 2.59 21.80 2.49
CA VAL A 206 2.30 20.38 2.66
C VAL A 206 0.95 20.08 2.04
N GLN A 207 0.95 19.22 1.01
CA GLN A 207 -0.28 18.72 0.39
C GLN A 207 -0.89 17.59 1.23
N GLY A 208 -2.20 17.42 1.13
CA GLY A 208 -2.89 16.33 1.81
C GLY A 208 -4.29 16.07 1.31
N LEU A 209 -4.86 15.00 1.82
CA LEU A 209 -6.19 14.51 1.48
C LEU A 209 -7.06 14.45 2.73
N ALA A 210 -8.30 14.92 2.62
CA ALA A 210 -9.29 14.84 3.68
C ALA A 210 -10.25 13.68 3.41
N PHE A 211 -10.34 12.74 4.35
CA PHE A 211 -11.14 11.52 4.22
C PHE A 211 -12.17 11.39 5.34
N GLU A 212 -13.23 10.63 5.07
CA GLU A 212 -14.15 10.11 6.09
C GLU A 212 -13.37 9.40 7.19
N TYR A 213 -13.68 9.71 8.44
CA TYR A 213 -13.21 8.90 9.56
C TYR A 213 -14.07 7.66 9.70
N ILE A 214 -13.45 6.49 9.56
CA ILE A 214 -14.12 5.21 9.74
C ILE A 214 -14.06 4.82 11.22
N HIS A 215 -15.22 4.85 11.89
CA HIS A 215 -15.35 4.35 13.25
C HIS A 215 -15.38 2.81 13.23
N GLY A 216 -14.21 2.20 13.35
CA GLY A 216 -14.03 0.76 13.31
C GLY A 216 -12.73 0.31 13.98
N VAL A 217 -12.47 -0.99 13.91
CA VAL A 217 -11.26 -1.62 14.46
C VAL A 217 -10.34 -2.00 13.31
N ASN A 218 -9.05 -1.69 13.40
CA ASN A 218 -8.10 -2.17 12.40
C ASN A 218 -8.01 -3.69 12.51
N MET A 219 -8.10 -4.39 11.38
CA MET A 219 -8.01 -5.84 11.34
C MET A 219 -6.65 -6.34 11.87
N GLU A 220 -5.56 -5.56 11.76
CA GLU A 220 -4.26 -5.96 12.32
C GLU A 220 -4.20 -5.99 13.86
N ASP A 221 -5.12 -5.28 14.52
CA ASP A 221 -5.19 -5.20 15.99
C ASP A 221 -5.94 -6.42 16.60
N LEU A 222 -6.53 -7.27 15.77
CA LEU A 222 -7.32 -8.42 16.19
C LEU A 222 -6.58 -9.74 15.95
N LYS A 223 -6.69 -10.66 16.90
CA LYS A 223 -6.14 -12.02 16.82
C LYS A 223 -7.26 -13.07 16.69
N PRO A 224 -7.39 -13.73 15.54
CA PRO A 224 -8.33 -14.85 15.36
C PRO A 224 -8.14 -15.95 16.41
N GLY A 225 -9.24 -16.38 17.03
CA GLY A 225 -9.26 -17.37 18.11
C GLY A 225 -8.97 -16.81 19.51
N VAL A 226 -8.59 -15.53 19.62
CA VAL A 226 -8.36 -14.84 20.90
C VAL A 226 -9.37 -13.72 21.09
N ASP A 227 -9.31 -12.70 20.21
CA ASP A 227 -10.18 -11.52 20.29
C ASP A 227 -11.53 -11.76 19.62
N ILE A 228 -11.55 -12.62 18.61
CA ILE A 228 -12.73 -13.03 17.84
C ILE A 228 -12.73 -14.55 17.63
N SER A 229 -13.90 -15.15 17.45
CA SER A 229 -13.98 -16.59 17.17
C SER A 229 -13.36 -16.92 15.81
N GLN A 230 -12.85 -18.14 15.64
CA GLN A 230 -12.31 -18.57 14.35
C GLN A 230 -13.36 -18.51 13.22
N GLN A 231 -14.60 -18.89 13.53
CA GLN A 231 -15.70 -18.87 12.57
C GLN A 231 -16.01 -17.44 12.10
N GLU A 232 -15.99 -16.48 13.03
CA GLU A 232 -16.18 -15.07 12.73
C GLU A 232 -15.02 -14.50 11.91
N ALA A 233 -13.78 -14.85 12.25
CA ALA A 233 -12.60 -14.47 11.48
C ALA A 233 -12.69 -14.95 10.02
N GLU A 234 -13.14 -16.19 9.79
CA GLU A 234 -13.37 -16.71 8.44
C GLU A 234 -14.49 -15.96 7.70
N ALA A 235 -15.58 -15.63 8.40
CA ALA A 235 -16.66 -14.84 7.83
C ALA A 235 -16.19 -13.42 7.46
N ILE A 236 -15.39 -12.77 8.32
CA ILE A 236 -14.76 -11.48 8.04
C ILE A 236 -13.83 -11.60 6.83
N SER A 237 -12.95 -12.61 6.79
CA SER A 237 -12.02 -12.84 5.69
C SER A 237 -12.74 -12.98 4.35
N SER A 238 -13.94 -13.59 4.35
CA SER A 238 -14.76 -13.76 3.15
C SER A 238 -15.34 -12.42 2.70
N ARG A 239 -15.92 -11.63 3.62
CA ARG A 239 -16.42 -10.29 3.30
C ARG A 239 -15.31 -9.36 2.80
N VAL A 240 -14.11 -9.48 3.36
CA VAL A 240 -12.93 -8.72 2.91
C VAL A 240 -12.60 -9.07 1.47
N MET A 241 -12.58 -10.36 1.10
CA MET A 241 -12.39 -10.78 -0.29
C MET A 241 -13.50 -10.27 -1.21
N ASP A 242 -14.76 -10.27 -0.77
CA ASP A 242 -15.88 -9.75 -1.58
C ASP A 242 -15.72 -8.25 -1.88
N VAL A 243 -15.29 -7.47 -0.89
CA VAL A 243 -14.96 -6.05 -1.05
C VAL A 243 -13.81 -5.86 -2.04
N PHE A 244 -12.77 -6.69 -1.98
CA PHE A 244 -11.68 -6.64 -2.94
C PHE A 244 -12.10 -6.98 -4.36
N CYS A 245 -12.86 -8.06 -4.54
CA CYS A 245 -13.39 -8.40 -5.86
C CYS A 245 -14.27 -7.27 -6.42
N THR A 246 -14.96 -6.52 -5.55
CA THR A 246 -15.73 -5.33 -5.96
C THR A 246 -14.81 -4.20 -6.44
N ILE A 247 -13.68 -3.95 -5.77
CA ILE A 247 -12.69 -2.96 -6.20
C ILE A 247 -12.03 -3.39 -7.52
N GLU A 248 -11.60 -4.65 -7.64
CA GLU A 248 -11.00 -5.18 -8.86
C GLU A 248 -11.95 -5.13 -10.05
N ALA A 249 -13.26 -5.32 -9.83
CA ALA A 249 -14.28 -5.25 -10.87
C ALA A 249 -14.41 -3.85 -11.50
N GLU A 250 -13.98 -2.77 -10.82
CA GLU A 250 -13.91 -1.43 -11.42
C GLU A 250 -12.83 -1.35 -12.50
N ASN A 251 -11.92 -2.33 -12.57
CA ASN A 251 -10.97 -2.56 -13.66
C ASN A 251 -10.12 -1.32 -14.04
N CYS A 252 -9.81 -0.48 -13.05
CA CYS A 252 -9.10 0.79 -13.23
C CYS A 252 -7.99 1.05 -12.21
N VAL A 253 -7.94 0.28 -11.12
CA VAL A 253 -6.99 0.44 -10.02
C VAL A 253 -6.55 -0.94 -9.49
N ILE A 254 -5.26 -1.10 -9.26
CA ILE A 254 -4.67 -2.14 -8.40
C ILE A 254 -4.18 -1.43 -7.14
N HIS A 255 -4.51 -1.91 -5.95
CA HIS A 255 -4.11 -1.29 -4.69
C HIS A 255 -2.60 -1.40 -4.42
N ASN A 256 -1.98 -2.54 -4.74
CA ASN A 256 -0.52 -2.77 -4.74
C ASN A 256 0.22 -2.56 -3.39
N ASP A 257 -0.52 -2.38 -2.29
CA ASP A 257 0.01 -2.37 -0.91
C ASP A 257 -1.00 -3.01 0.05
N LEU A 258 -1.42 -4.21 -0.33
CA LEU A 258 -2.54 -4.85 0.32
C LEU A 258 -2.11 -5.75 1.47
N HIS A 259 -2.51 -5.37 2.68
CA HIS A 259 -2.30 -6.12 3.90
C HIS A 259 -3.42 -5.87 4.92
N ILE A 260 -3.54 -6.72 5.94
CA ILE A 260 -4.61 -6.61 6.95
C ILE A 260 -4.63 -5.27 7.70
N GLY A 261 -3.48 -4.61 7.86
CA GLY A 261 -3.40 -3.26 8.44
C GLY A 261 -4.11 -2.15 7.64
N ASN A 262 -4.41 -2.40 6.36
CA ASN A 262 -5.15 -1.47 5.50
C ASN A 262 -6.64 -1.84 5.40
N VAL A 263 -7.12 -2.67 6.35
CA VAL A 263 -8.52 -3.10 6.45
C VAL A 263 -9.08 -2.63 7.78
N ILE A 264 -10.07 -1.74 7.73
CA ILE A 264 -10.82 -1.31 8.90
C ILE A 264 -12.15 -2.07 8.93
N LEU A 265 -12.42 -2.73 10.05
CA LEU A 265 -13.67 -3.47 10.28
C LEU A 265 -14.72 -2.56 10.91
N ARG A 266 -15.83 -2.39 10.21
CA ARG A 266 -17.13 -1.91 10.72
C ARG A 266 -18.22 -2.91 10.29
N ASP A 267 -19.49 -2.50 10.16
CA ASP A 267 -20.57 -3.33 9.62
C ASP A 267 -20.18 -4.07 8.32
N SER A 268 -19.42 -3.41 7.44
CA SER A 268 -18.71 -4.00 6.30
C SER A 268 -17.23 -3.60 6.33
N PRO A 269 -16.28 -4.47 5.91
CA PRO A 269 -14.87 -4.08 5.79
C PRO A 269 -14.69 -2.87 4.87
N VAL A 270 -13.75 -2.01 5.24
CA VAL A 270 -13.36 -0.82 4.47
C VAL A 270 -11.86 -0.88 4.20
N ILE A 271 -11.49 -0.75 2.93
CA ILE A 271 -10.10 -0.76 2.47
C ILE A 271 -9.61 0.68 2.34
N ASN A 272 -8.42 0.97 2.87
CA ASN A 272 -7.82 2.30 2.81
C ASN A 272 -6.38 2.26 2.31
N ASP A 273 -5.76 3.44 2.18
CA ASP A 273 -4.36 3.64 1.79
C ASP A 273 -3.99 3.20 0.36
N PHE A 274 -4.43 4.00 -0.62
CA PHE A 274 -4.11 3.77 -2.03
C PHE A 274 -2.83 4.51 -2.48
N GLY A 275 -1.92 4.83 -1.55
CA GLY A 275 -0.67 5.56 -1.84
C GLY A 275 0.23 4.89 -2.88
N PHE A 276 0.22 3.56 -2.92
CA PHE A 276 1.02 2.76 -3.84
C PHE A 276 0.24 2.16 -5.01
N ALA A 277 -0.99 2.62 -5.23
CA ALA A 277 -1.85 2.06 -6.25
C ALA A 277 -1.27 2.15 -7.66
N ILE A 278 -1.59 1.17 -8.51
CA ILE A 278 -1.31 1.23 -9.94
C ILE A 278 -2.60 1.63 -10.63
N ILE A 279 -2.56 2.78 -11.32
CA ILE A 279 -3.71 3.34 -12.02
C ILE A 279 -3.67 2.94 -13.49
N ARG A 280 -4.79 2.41 -13.99
CA ARG A 280 -4.96 2.14 -15.42
C ARG A 280 -4.91 3.44 -16.20
N ARG A 281 -3.96 3.56 -17.13
CA ARG A 281 -3.79 4.78 -17.91
C ARG A 281 -4.93 4.95 -18.91
N SER A 282 -5.29 6.21 -19.16
CA SER A 282 -6.23 6.56 -20.24
C SER A 282 -5.70 6.05 -21.59
N GLY A 283 -6.53 5.28 -22.30
CA GLY A 283 -6.19 4.72 -23.61
C GLY A 283 -5.60 3.31 -23.58
N TRP A 284 -5.33 2.74 -22.41
CA TRP A 284 -4.92 1.34 -22.31
C TRP A 284 -6.05 0.38 -22.67
N SER A 285 -5.77 -0.57 -23.56
CA SER A 285 -6.71 -1.65 -23.89
C SER A 285 -6.92 -2.58 -22.70
N ASP A 286 -7.95 -3.43 -22.75
CA ASP A 286 -8.17 -4.42 -21.70
C ASP A 286 -7.04 -5.45 -21.66
N GLU A 287 -6.41 -5.76 -22.80
CA GLU A 287 -5.24 -6.63 -22.89
C GLU A 287 -4.00 -5.99 -22.25
N GLU A 288 -3.70 -4.73 -22.56
CA GLU A 288 -2.56 -4.03 -21.94
C GLU A 288 -2.71 -3.93 -20.42
N TRP A 289 -3.93 -3.67 -19.95
CA TRP A 289 -4.23 -3.66 -18.53
C TRP A 289 -4.17 -5.06 -17.92
N LYS A 290 -4.68 -6.08 -18.62
CA LYS A 290 -4.63 -7.48 -18.18
C LYS A 290 -3.20 -7.96 -17.97
N ASP A 291 -2.25 -7.57 -18.81
CA ASP A 291 -0.83 -7.91 -18.61
C ASP A 291 -0.27 -7.31 -17.30
N VAL A 292 -0.71 -6.10 -16.94
CA VAL A 292 -0.35 -5.46 -15.66
C VAL A 292 -1.04 -6.14 -14.48
N VAL A 293 -2.31 -6.52 -14.62
CA VAL A 293 -3.11 -7.20 -13.59
C VAL A 293 -2.67 -8.66 -13.38
N GLU A 294 -2.31 -9.39 -14.42
CA GLU A 294 -1.76 -10.75 -14.30
C GLU A 294 -0.40 -10.74 -13.59
N GLY A 295 0.36 -9.66 -13.73
CA GLY A 295 1.51 -9.36 -12.87
C GLY A 295 1.13 -8.79 -11.50
N GLY A 296 -0.12 -8.33 -11.35
CA GLY A 296 -0.71 -7.60 -10.23
C GLY A 296 -1.19 -8.54 -9.12
N PRO A 297 -0.50 -8.59 -7.98
CA PRO A 297 -0.65 -9.69 -7.03
C PRO A 297 -1.75 -9.48 -5.99
N ASP A 298 -2.64 -8.48 -6.07
CA ASP A 298 -3.47 -8.05 -4.93
C ASP A 298 -4.38 -9.13 -4.36
N THR A 299 -5.24 -9.77 -5.16
CA THR A 299 -6.08 -10.88 -4.67
C THR A 299 -5.23 -12.01 -4.08
N ARG A 300 -4.14 -12.38 -4.75
CA ARG A 300 -3.23 -13.43 -4.27
C ARG A 300 -2.54 -13.04 -2.96
N ASN A 301 -2.09 -11.79 -2.86
CA ASN A 301 -1.42 -11.21 -1.70
C ASN A 301 -2.37 -11.11 -0.53
N MET A 302 -3.60 -10.66 -0.74
CA MET A 302 -4.59 -10.59 0.32
C MET A 302 -4.95 -11.98 0.83
N ARG A 303 -5.21 -12.93 -0.06
CA ARG A 303 -5.46 -14.32 0.36
C ARG A 303 -4.30 -14.85 1.19
N ARG A 304 -3.06 -14.60 0.75
CA ARG A 304 -1.87 -14.99 1.50
C ARG A 304 -1.80 -14.29 2.86
N ALA A 305 -2.09 -12.99 2.93
CA ALA A 305 -2.09 -12.22 4.17
C ALA A 305 -3.16 -12.74 5.15
N LEU A 306 -4.36 -13.04 4.68
CA LEU A 306 -5.45 -13.62 5.47
C LEU A 306 -5.09 -15.01 6.01
N VAL A 307 -4.48 -15.86 5.18
CA VAL A 307 -4.06 -17.20 5.59
C VAL A 307 -2.94 -17.12 6.62
N ASN A 308 -1.89 -16.35 6.32
CA ASN A 308 -0.74 -16.20 7.22
C ASN A 308 -1.13 -15.54 8.56
N GLY A 309 -2.11 -14.64 8.55
CA GLY A 309 -2.63 -14.00 9.75
C GLY A 309 -3.65 -14.85 10.54
N GLY A 310 -3.92 -16.09 10.12
CA GLY A 310 -4.87 -16.98 10.79
C GLY A 310 -6.35 -16.62 10.58
N TRP A 311 -6.64 -15.63 9.72
CA TRP A 311 -7.99 -15.19 9.39
C TRP A 311 -8.75 -16.19 8.53
N LYS A 312 -8.02 -16.98 7.75
CA LYS A 312 -8.59 -18.01 6.88
C LYS A 312 -7.83 -19.32 7.02
N LYS A 313 -8.46 -20.32 7.64
CA LYS A 313 -7.90 -21.68 7.71
C LYS A 313 -8.29 -22.51 6.49
N ASN A 314 -9.49 -22.25 5.99
CA ASN A 314 -10.09 -23.02 4.91
C ASN A 314 -9.77 -22.39 3.56
N VAL A 315 -8.70 -22.85 2.92
CA VAL A 315 -8.24 -22.31 1.64
C VAL A 315 -8.20 -23.41 0.60
N THR A 316 -8.98 -23.24 -0.48
CA THR A 316 -9.09 -24.17 -1.61
C THR A 316 -7.71 -24.74 -1.97
N PRO A 317 -7.50 -26.06 -1.99
CA PRO A 317 -6.16 -26.60 -2.22
C PRO A 317 -5.62 -26.22 -3.61
N PHE A 318 -4.29 -26.08 -3.74
CA PHE A 318 -3.66 -26.06 -5.05
C PHE A 318 -3.70 -27.44 -5.69
N GLU A 319 -3.61 -27.51 -7.02
CA GLU A 319 -3.49 -28.78 -7.72
C GLU A 319 -2.28 -29.57 -7.20
N MET A 320 -2.37 -30.90 -7.16
CA MET A 320 -1.27 -31.72 -6.65
C MET A 320 0.04 -31.57 -7.44
N LEU A 321 -0.04 -31.16 -8.71
CA LEU A 321 1.10 -30.90 -9.58
C LEU A 321 1.73 -29.50 -9.41
N ASP A 322 1.18 -28.69 -8.49
CA ASP A 322 1.69 -27.36 -8.22
C ASP A 322 3.13 -27.42 -7.71
N SER A 323 4.00 -26.55 -8.22
CA SER A 323 5.42 -26.52 -7.88
C SER A 323 5.71 -26.25 -6.39
N ARG A 324 4.72 -25.75 -5.63
CA ARG A 324 4.81 -25.64 -4.16
C ARG A 324 4.82 -27.00 -3.46
N TYR A 325 4.34 -28.03 -4.12
CA TYR A 325 4.36 -29.42 -3.67
C TYR A 325 5.47 -30.18 -4.40
N ASP A 326 6.66 -29.61 -4.37
CA ASP A 326 7.88 -30.10 -5.04
C ASP A 326 8.20 -31.57 -4.76
N ASN A 327 7.74 -32.09 -3.62
CA ASN A 327 7.78 -33.50 -3.27
C ASN A 327 6.60 -33.94 -2.37
N PRO A 328 6.36 -35.25 -2.26
CA PRO A 328 5.28 -35.77 -1.43
C PRO A 328 5.36 -35.38 0.05
N ALA A 329 6.56 -35.21 0.60
CA ALA A 329 6.75 -34.83 2.00
C ALA A 329 6.15 -33.45 2.30
N VAL A 330 6.39 -32.48 1.41
CA VAL A 330 5.87 -31.11 1.53
C VAL A 330 4.36 -31.10 1.43
N PHE A 331 3.79 -31.83 0.46
CA PHE A 331 2.33 -31.95 0.32
C PHE A 331 1.69 -32.63 1.54
N ASN A 332 2.23 -33.77 1.98
CA ASN A 332 1.69 -34.50 3.14
C ASN A 332 1.73 -33.65 4.40
N LYS A 333 2.83 -32.92 4.63
CA LYS A 333 2.95 -31.99 5.76
C LYS A 333 1.90 -30.88 5.67
N TYR A 334 1.75 -30.26 4.50
CA TYR A 334 0.71 -29.26 4.28
C TYR A 334 -0.69 -29.78 4.64
N VAL A 335 -1.06 -30.97 4.17
CA VAL A 335 -2.38 -31.56 4.46
C VAL A 335 -2.53 -31.93 5.94
N GLU A 336 -1.46 -32.43 6.58
CA GLU A 336 -1.46 -32.81 7.99
C GLU A 336 -1.54 -31.61 8.95
N ASP A 337 -1.03 -30.45 8.55
CA ASP A 337 -1.09 -29.20 9.33
C ASP A 337 -2.48 -28.52 9.26
N LEU A 338 -3.38 -28.97 8.37
CA LEU A 338 -4.75 -28.45 8.24
C LEU A 338 -5.68 -28.98 9.35
N PRO A 339 -6.72 -28.21 9.74
CA PRO A 339 -7.76 -28.68 10.64
C PRO A 339 -8.38 -30.00 10.18
N GLU A 340 -8.68 -30.91 11.11
CA GLU A 340 -9.13 -32.27 10.79
C GLU A 340 -10.45 -32.29 9.99
N ASP A 341 -11.40 -31.44 10.36
CA ASP A 341 -12.67 -31.25 9.68
C ASP A 341 -12.47 -30.75 8.23
N TYR A 342 -11.57 -29.80 8.03
CA TYR A 342 -11.22 -29.31 6.70
C TYR A 342 -10.51 -30.39 5.87
N ARG A 343 -9.54 -31.07 6.49
CA ARG A 343 -8.75 -32.13 5.87
C ARG A 343 -9.65 -33.27 5.38
N THR A 344 -10.53 -33.76 6.25
CA THR A 344 -11.48 -34.84 5.91
C THR A 344 -12.52 -34.41 4.89
N LYS A 345 -12.84 -33.12 4.82
CA LYS A 345 -13.72 -32.57 3.77
C LYS A 345 -13.04 -32.56 2.41
N MET A 346 -11.81 -32.04 2.33
CA MET A 346 -11.15 -31.74 1.04
C MET A 346 -10.24 -32.85 0.50
N PHE A 347 -9.73 -33.69 1.39
CA PHE A 347 -8.75 -34.72 1.05
C PHE A 347 -9.25 -36.09 1.47
N GLU A 348 -8.72 -37.11 0.82
CA GLU A 348 -8.87 -38.50 1.22
C GLU A 348 -7.49 -39.14 1.36
N ARG A 349 -7.39 -40.08 2.30
CA ARG A 349 -6.14 -40.79 2.56
C ARG A 349 -5.94 -41.85 1.48
N VAL A 350 -4.73 -41.92 0.93
CA VAL A 350 -4.34 -42.95 -0.03
C VAL A 350 -4.06 -44.23 0.74
N LEU A 351 -4.76 -45.31 0.41
CA LEU A 351 -4.56 -46.62 1.03
C LEU A 351 -3.14 -47.14 0.77
N ASP A 352 -2.66 -48.04 1.63
CA ASP A 352 -1.34 -48.69 1.53
C ASP A 352 -0.13 -47.74 1.66
N THR A 353 -0.32 -46.56 2.25
CA THR A 353 0.74 -45.56 2.52
C THR A 353 1.13 -45.44 4.00
N ASP A 354 0.85 -46.47 4.80
CA ASP A 354 1.08 -46.49 6.26
C ASP A 354 2.32 -47.32 6.66
N TRP A 355 3.40 -47.17 5.89
CA TRP A 355 4.70 -47.79 6.17
C TRP A 355 5.76 -46.72 6.52
N ASP A 356 6.81 -47.12 7.23
CA ASP A 356 7.87 -46.21 7.71
C ASP A 356 8.66 -45.59 6.54
N GLY A 357 8.57 -44.27 6.36
CA GLY A 357 9.16 -43.54 5.23
C GLY A 357 8.18 -43.17 4.12
N ALA A 358 6.92 -43.62 4.21
CA ALA A 358 5.89 -43.26 3.25
C ALA A 358 5.61 -41.76 3.21
N LYS A 359 5.74 -41.08 4.36
CA LYS A 359 5.52 -39.64 4.48
C LYS A 359 6.45 -38.86 3.56
N GLU A 360 7.69 -39.30 3.41
CA GLU A 360 8.71 -38.64 2.59
C GLU A 360 8.65 -39.06 1.11
N MET A 361 8.23 -40.30 0.82
CA MET A 361 8.39 -40.89 -0.51
C MET A 361 7.11 -40.97 -1.35
N VAL A 362 5.92 -40.91 -0.75
CA VAL A 362 4.64 -41.06 -1.48
C VAL A 362 3.57 -40.10 -0.97
N HIS A 363 2.61 -39.75 -1.83
CA HIS A 363 1.46 -38.92 -1.41
C HIS A 363 0.51 -39.77 -0.56
N ARG A 364 0.44 -39.48 0.74
CA ARG A 364 -0.47 -40.15 1.70
C ARG A 364 -1.89 -39.58 1.63
N TRP A 365 -2.02 -38.41 1.04
CA TRP A 365 -3.28 -37.72 0.81
C TRP A 365 -3.46 -37.50 -0.68
N ARG A 366 -4.72 -37.44 -1.12
CA ARG A 366 -5.10 -36.92 -2.43
C ARG A 366 -6.28 -35.98 -2.28
N ILE A 367 -6.36 -34.99 -3.15
CA ILE A 367 -7.51 -34.08 -3.21
C ILE A 367 -8.69 -34.89 -3.73
N LYS A 368 -9.87 -34.75 -3.11
CA LYS A 368 -11.05 -35.49 -3.57
C LYS A 368 -11.46 -35.04 -4.97
N PRO A 369 -12.02 -35.94 -5.82
CA PRO A 369 -12.33 -35.61 -7.22
C PRO A 369 -13.32 -34.45 -7.42
N ASP A 370 -14.21 -34.20 -6.45
CA ASP A 370 -15.22 -33.14 -6.46
C ASP A 370 -14.71 -31.81 -5.88
N VAL A 371 -13.51 -31.79 -5.32
CA VAL A 371 -12.92 -30.59 -4.72
C VAL A 371 -12.24 -29.77 -5.81
N ARG A 372 -12.76 -28.57 -6.03
CA ARG A 372 -12.15 -27.60 -6.91
C ARG A 372 -10.76 -27.24 -6.38
N CYS A 373 -9.76 -27.25 -7.27
CA CYS A 373 -8.42 -26.76 -6.97
C CYS A 373 -8.27 -25.29 -7.40
N ARG A 374 -7.34 -24.57 -6.76
CA ARG A 374 -6.93 -23.24 -7.21
C ARG A 374 -6.08 -23.36 -8.47
N PRO A 375 -6.34 -22.55 -9.52
CA PRO A 375 -5.45 -22.46 -10.66
C PRO A 375 -4.12 -21.85 -10.23
N TRP A 376 -3.06 -22.14 -10.99
CA TRP A 376 -1.68 -21.78 -10.65
C TRP A 376 -1.45 -20.27 -10.45
N TYR A 377 -2.29 -19.44 -11.07
CA TYR A 377 -2.19 -17.98 -11.08
C TYR A 377 -2.87 -17.27 -9.87
N ASP A 378 -3.42 -18.02 -8.91
CA ASP A 378 -4.42 -17.54 -7.94
C ASP A 378 -4.04 -17.66 -6.44
#